data_AF-A0A6L9G1Y7-F1
#
_entry.id   AF-A0A6L9G1Y7-F1
#
_cell.length_a   1.000
_cell.length_b   1.000
_cell.length_c   1.000
_cell.angle_alpha   90.00
_cell.angle_beta   90.00
_cell.angle_gamma   90.00
#
_symmetry.space_group_name_H-M   'P 1'
#
loop_
_entity.id
_entity.type
_entity.pdbx_description
1 polymer ?
#
loop_
_entity_poly.entity_id
_entity_poly.type
_entity_poly.pdbx_seq_one_letter_code
_entity_poly.pdbx_strand_id
1 'polypeptide(L)'
;MEDIKPEVPNEPHKAVLGTAVGATVLIAIGAFVLSFAALTDLAERSGIQSNLAWIWPIIIDGMIVAATVAIVALNGFNRRAMIYPWSLLFFGAIVSTAANSTHAILTVDSIVDGVPPLVSALVAAMPPIVLLAITHLTVHMYQKKSEAAKLRAELEYDEEKENAEKYGVAYDDGYNAALTDAKTAEDERFAQLEQDHQDDLARARAEAIAAARNDAKVTPIKPAAPANQTAKSAPAANSDAKAPLYEDMAKRLTRP
;
A
#
# COMPACT_ATOMS: atom_id res chain seq x y z
N MET A 1 54.81 21.27 2.72
CA MET A 1 53.70 20.30 2.77
C MET A 1 53.37 20.03 1.32
N GLU A 2 53.86 18.92 0.77
CA GLU A 2 53.57 18.53 -0.62
C GLU A 2 52.11 18.07 -0.70
N ASP A 3 51.40 18.62 -1.68
CA ASP A 3 49.99 18.38 -1.94
C ASP A 3 49.85 17.08 -2.75
N ILE A 4 49.57 15.97 -2.06
CA ILE A 4 49.40 14.65 -2.68
C ILE A 4 47.99 14.61 -3.28
N LYS A 5 47.88 14.96 -4.57
CA LYS A 5 46.64 14.80 -5.33
C LYS A 5 46.35 13.30 -5.53
N PRO A 6 45.16 12.79 -5.15
CA PRO A 6 44.83 11.38 -5.36
C PRO A 6 44.76 11.08 -6.86
N GLU A 7 45.61 10.16 -7.32
CA GLU A 7 45.64 9.70 -8.70
C GLU A 7 44.44 8.79 -8.94
N VAL A 8 43.50 9.23 -9.80
CA VAL A 8 42.29 8.47 -10.13
C VAL A 8 42.67 7.39 -11.15
N PRO A 9 42.47 6.10 -10.87
CA PRO A 9 42.80 5.03 -11.80
C PRO A 9 41.98 5.14 -13.09
N ASN A 10 42.60 4.84 -14.23
CA ASN A 10 41.90 4.81 -15.53
C ASN A 10 40.83 3.71 -15.52
N GLU A 11 39.61 4.05 -15.96
CA GLU A 11 38.54 3.07 -16.13
C GLU A 11 38.94 2.02 -17.18
N PRO A 12 38.77 0.72 -16.90
CA PRO A 12 39.07 -0.32 -17.88
C PRO A 12 38.19 -0.14 -19.11
N HIS A 13 38.79 -0.23 -20.29
CA HIS A 13 38.08 -0.07 -21.56
C HIS A 13 36.92 -1.08 -21.67
N LYS A 14 35.73 -0.62 -22.08
CA LYS A 14 34.51 -1.45 -22.15
C LYS A 14 34.70 -2.76 -22.95
N ALA A 15 35.57 -2.75 -23.96
CA ALA A 15 35.92 -3.96 -24.71
C ALA A 15 36.67 -4.99 -23.86
N VAL A 16 37.59 -4.55 -22.98
CA VAL A 16 38.33 -5.44 -22.06
C VAL A 16 37.35 -6.07 -21.07
N LEU A 17 36.45 -5.28 -20.49
CA LEU A 17 35.42 -5.78 -19.59
C LEU A 17 34.49 -6.77 -20.31
N GLY A 18 34.08 -6.46 -21.54
CA GLY A 18 33.28 -7.35 -22.37
C GLY A 18 33.97 -8.68 -22.67
N THR A 19 35.26 -8.64 -23.03
CA THR A 19 36.05 -9.87 -23.26
C THR A 19 36.23 -10.69 -21.99
N ALA A 20 36.46 -10.04 -20.83
CA ALA A 20 36.59 -10.72 -19.55
C ALA A 20 35.30 -11.43 -19.15
N VAL A 21 34.15 -10.74 -19.25
CA VAL A 21 32.84 -11.34 -18.99
C VAL A 21 32.56 -12.49 -19.96
N GLY A 22 32.85 -12.30 -21.26
CA GLY A 22 32.69 -13.36 -22.26
C GLY A 22 33.52 -14.60 -21.94
N ALA A 23 34.79 -14.42 -21.55
CA ALA A 23 35.65 -15.51 -21.13
C ALA A 23 35.14 -16.21 -19.87
N THR A 24 34.68 -15.45 -18.86
CA THR A 24 34.09 -16.01 -17.64
C THR A 24 32.85 -16.85 -17.94
N VAL A 25 31.94 -16.35 -18.79
CA VAL A 25 30.71 -17.09 -19.17
C VAL A 25 31.07 -18.38 -19.91
N LEU A 26 32.03 -18.33 -20.84
CA LEU A 26 32.47 -19.51 -21.58
C LEU A 26 33.04 -20.58 -20.64
N ILE A 27 33.93 -20.19 -19.74
CA ILE A 27 34.52 -21.09 -18.75
C ILE A 27 33.43 -21.65 -17.82
N ALA A 28 32.49 -20.82 -17.39
CA ALA A 28 31.39 -21.24 -16.54
C ALA A 28 30.49 -22.28 -17.23
N ILE A 29 30.19 -22.10 -18.51
CA ILE A 29 29.42 -23.09 -19.30
C ILE A 29 30.20 -24.42 -19.38
N GLY A 30 31.50 -24.36 -19.71
CA GLY A 30 32.33 -25.57 -19.79
C GLY A 30 32.41 -26.32 -18.46
N ALA A 31 32.62 -25.58 -17.35
CA ALA A 31 32.65 -26.15 -16.01
C ALA A 31 31.29 -26.73 -15.59
N PHE A 32 30.19 -26.06 -15.94
CA PHE A 32 28.83 -26.52 -15.66
C PHE A 32 28.55 -27.85 -16.37
N VAL A 33 28.85 -27.94 -17.67
CA VAL A 33 28.66 -29.18 -18.44
C VAL A 33 29.45 -30.34 -17.84
N LEU A 34 30.70 -30.09 -17.44
CA LEU A 34 31.54 -31.11 -16.82
C LEU A 34 30.99 -31.56 -15.45
N SER A 35 30.51 -30.62 -14.64
CA SER A 35 29.88 -30.92 -13.35
C SER A 35 28.57 -31.69 -13.51
N PHE A 36 27.76 -31.35 -14.52
CA PHE A 36 26.52 -32.07 -14.83
C PHE A 36 26.80 -33.52 -15.21
N ALA A 37 27.81 -33.75 -16.05
CA ALA A 37 28.26 -35.08 -16.42
C ALA A 37 28.78 -35.86 -15.20
N ALA A 38 29.62 -35.25 -14.35
CA ALA A 38 30.15 -35.90 -13.15
C ALA A 38 29.06 -36.29 -12.13
N LEU A 39 28.05 -35.43 -11.95
CA LEU A 39 26.88 -35.73 -11.11
C LEU A 39 26.02 -36.85 -11.68
N THR A 40 25.86 -36.90 -13.00
CA THR A 40 25.13 -37.97 -13.69
C THR A 40 25.86 -39.31 -13.56
N ASP A 41 27.18 -39.34 -13.80
CA ASP A 41 28.02 -40.54 -13.63
C ASP A 41 28.00 -41.04 -12.18
N LEU A 42 28.06 -40.12 -11.20
CA LEU A 42 27.91 -40.48 -9.78
C LEU A 42 26.57 -41.15 -9.49
N ALA A 43 25.46 -40.61 -10.04
CA ALA A 43 24.13 -41.19 -9.87
C ALA A 43 24.03 -42.60 -10.47
N GLU A 44 24.56 -42.80 -11.67
CA GLU A 44 24.62 -44.13 -12.32
C GLU A 44 25.40 -45.13 -11.47
N ARG A 45 26.58 -44.73 -10.99
CA ARG A 45 27.42 -45.57 -10.12
C ARG A 45 26.80 -45.87 -8.76
N SER A 46 25.91 -45.00 -8.29
CA SER A 46 25.13 -45.21 -7.08
C SER A 46 23.89 -46.09 -7.27
N GLY A 47 23.68 -46.66 -8.47
CA GLY A 47 22.63 -47.63 -8.76
C GLY A 47 21.33 -47.03 -9.33
N ILE A 48 21.34 -45.74 -9.71
CA ILE A 48 20.23 -45.13 -10.45
C ILE A 48 20.32 -45.59 -11.92
N GLN A 49 19.18 -45.91 -12.53
CA GLN A 49 19.12 -46.31 -13.94
C GLN A 49 19.66 -45.19 -14.83
N SER A 50 20.50 -45.51 -15.83
CA SER A 50 21.17 -44.53 -16.70
C SER A 50 20.22 -43.55 -17.39
N ASN A 51 19.03 -44.01 -17.80
CA ASN A 51 17.97 -43.17 -18.37
C ASN A 51 17.37 -42.14 -17.40
N LEU A 52 17.56 -42.31 -16.09
CA LEU A 52 17.05 -41.42 -15.03
C LEU A 52 18.17 -40.62 -14.34
N ALA A 53 19.43 -41.03 -14.49
CA ALA A 53 20.56 -40.43 -13.79
C ALA A 53 20.75 -38.93 -14.09
N TRP A 54 20.36 -38.46 -15.28
CA TRP A 54 20.41 -37.04 -15.66
C TRP A 54 19.48 -36.14 -14.83
N ILE A 55 18.47 -36.70 -14.16
CA ILE A 55 17.58 -35.94 -13.25
C ILE A 55 18.36 -35.53 -11.99
N TRP A 56 19.36 -36.32 -11.62
CA TRP A 56 20.16 -36.09 -10.42
C TRP A 56 20.84 -34.71 -10.38
N PRO A 57 21.67 -34.30 -11.35
CA PRO A 57 22.24 -32.96 -11.38
C PRO A 57 21.19 -31.86 -11.38
N ILE A 58 20.04 -32.05 -12.05
CA ILE A 58 18.96 -31.05 -12.07
C ILE A 58 18.39 -30.79 -10.67
N ILE A 59 18.28 -31.82 -9.84
CA ILE A 59 17.81 -31.67 -8.45
C ILE A 59 18.80 -30.81 -7.65
N ILE A 60 20.10 -31.04 -7.80
CA ILE A 60 21.15 -30.28 -7.10
C ILE A 60 21.22 -28.84 -7.62
N ASP A 61 21.25 -28.67 -8.93
CA ASP A 61 21.31 -27.34 -9.56
C ASP A 61 20.04 -26.54 -9.28
N GLY A 62 18.87 -27.17 -9.33
CA GLY A 62 17.59 -26.57 -8.96
C GLY A 62 17.57 -26.11 -7.50
N MET A 63 18.17 -26.88 -6.59
CA MET A 63 18.37 -26.46 -5.20
C MET A 63 19.27 -25.22 -5.09
N ILE A 64 20.40 -25.19 -5.80
CA ILE A 64 21.33 -24.04 -5.80
C ILE A 64 20.61 -22.79 -6.33
N VAL A 65 19.88 -22.92 -7.44
CA VAL A 65 19.10 -21.81 -8.01
C VAL A 65 18.04 -21.34 -7.02
N ALA A 66 17.25 -22.24 -6.42
CA ALA A 66 16.25 -21.88 -5.41
C ALA A 66 16.88 -21.16 -4.22
N ALA A 67 18.03 -21.64 -3.73
CA ALA A 67 18.78 -21.01 -2.64
C ALA A 67 19.26 -19.60 -3.02
N THR A 68 19.81 -19.40 -4.22
CA THR A 68 20.25 -18.06 -4.68
C THR A 68 19.08 -17.09 -4.81
N VAL A 69 17.95 -17.52 -5.37
CA VAL A 69 16.72 -16.71 -5.46
C VAL A 69 16.22 -16.33 -4.07
N ALA A 70 16.25 -17.26 -3.11
CA ALA A 70 15.88 -16.98 -1.74
C ALA A 70 16.81 -15.96 -1.06
N ILE A 71 18.13 -16.03 -1.30
CA ILE A 71 19.09 -15.03 -0.80
C ILE A 71 18.75 -13.64 -1.35
N VAL A 72 18.46 -13.53 -2.65
CA VAL A 72 18.09 -12.26 -3.29
C VAL A 72 16.76 -11.74 -2.75
N ALA A 73 15.76 -12.61 -2.60
CA ALA A 73 14.44 -12.24 -2.10
C ALA A 73 14.44 -11.83 -0.62
N LEU A 74 15.34 -12.41 0.18
CA LEU A 74 15.52 -12.10 1.59
C LEU A 74 16.57 -11.00 1.81
N ASN A 75 17.08 -10.38 0.75
CA ASN A 75 18.00 -9.26 0.86
C ASN A 75 17.34 -8.08 1.58
N GLY A 76 17.97 -7.59 2.65
CA GLY A 76 17.41 -6.56 3.54
C GLY A 76 16.68 -7.10 4.77
N PHE A 77 16.44 -8.41 4.89
CA PHE A 77 15.97 -9.02 6.14
C PHE A 77 17.14 -9.32 7.09
N ASN A 78 16.83 -9.63 8.35
CA ASN A 78 17.81 -10.01 9.36
C ASN A 78 18.71 -11.18 8.92
N ARG A 79 19.99 -11.16 9.34
CA ARG A 79 20.99 -12.19 9.02
C ARG A 79 20.52 -13.62 9.27
N ARG A 80 19.66 -13.83 10.29
CA ARG A 80 19.06 -15.13 10.61
C ARG A 80 18.20 -15.71 9.48
N ALA A 81 17.47 -14.86 8.75
CA ALA A 81 16.66 -15.30 7.61
C ALA A 81 17.53 -15.78 6.43
N MET A 82 18.76 -15.29 6.34
CA MET A 82 19.71 -15.65 5.29
C MET A 82 20.48 -16.94 5.58
N ILE A 83 20.54 -17.40 6.84
CA ILE A 83 21.31 -18.59 7.23
C ILE A 83 20.82 -19.82 6.45
N TYR A 84 19.50 -20.03 6.39
CA TYR A 84 18.95 -21.23 5.76
C TYR A 84 19.24 -21.31 4.25
N PRO A 85 18.95 -20.28 3.43
CA PRO A 85 19.39 -20.24 2.03
C PRO A 85 20.90 -20.41 1.84
N TRP A 86 21.72 -19.77 2.67
CA TRP A 86 23.19 -19.89 2.59
C TRP A 86 23.68 -21.30 2.91
N SER A 87 23.11 -21.95 3.93
CA SER A 87 23.43 -23.34 4.27
C SER A 87 23.10 -24.27 3.10
N LEU A 88 21.97 -24.05 2.44
CA LEU A 88 21.54 -24.85 1.29
C LEU A 88 22.45 -24.65 0.08
N LEU A 89 22.86 -23.40 -0.18
CA LEU A 89 23.81 -23.05 -1.23
C LEU A 89 25.18 -23.68 -0.98
N PHE A 90 25.70 -23.59 0.25
CA PHE A 90 26.98 -24.18 0.63
C PHE A 90 26.94 -25.72 0.53
N PHE A 91 25.83 -26.32 0.95
CA PHE A 91 25.62 -27.76 0.81
C PHE A 91 25.62 -28.20 -0.67
N GLY A 92 24.87 -27.50 -1.55
CA GLY A 92 24.88 -27.77 -2.99
C GLY A 92 26.28 -27.63 -3.60
N ALA A 93 27.05 -26.62 -3.19
CA ALA A 93 28.42 -26.42 -3.64
C ALA A 93 29.37 -27.57 -3.21
N ILE A 94 29.22 -28.09 -1.98
CA ILE A 94 29.97 -29.27 -1.52
C ILE A 94 29.64 -30.48 -2.38
N VAL A 95 28.35 -30.76 -2.61
CA VAL A 95 27.90 -31.91 -3.40
C VAL A 95 28.42 -31.82 -4.84
N SER A 96 28.34 -30.64 -5.47
CA SER A 96 28.89 -30.39 -6.81
C SER A 96 30.40 -30.62 -6.84
N THR A 97 31.15 -30.10 -5.85
CA THR A 97 32.61 -30.29 -5.79
C THR A 97 33.00 -31.75 -5.55
N ALA A 98 32.26 -32.46 -4.70
CA ALA A 98 32.49 -33.88 -4.41
C ALA A 98 32.23 -34.78 -5.63
N ALA A 99 31.18 -34.49 -6.41
CA ALA A 99 30.91 -35.20 -7.66
C ALA A 99 32.04 -35.01 -8.67
N ASN A 100 32.51 -33.77 -8.86
CA ASN A 100 33.67 -33.50 -9.72
C ASN A 100 34.95 -34.20 -9.22
N SER A 101 35.13 -34.32 -7.91
CA SER A 101 36.28 -35.00 -7.29
C SER A 101 36.22 -36.52 -7.39
N THR A 102 35.05 -37.10 -7.70
CA THR A 102 34.87 -38.56 -7.80
C THR A 102 35.75 -39.14 -8.92
N HIS A 103 35.96 -38.42 -10.02
CA HIS A 103 36.91 -38.81 -11.07
C HIS A 103 38.38 -38.76 -10.62
N ALA A 104 38.74 -37.88 -9.69
CA ALA A 104 40.11 -37.77 -9.17
C ALA A 104 40.42 -38.86 -8.14
N ILE A 105 39.47 -39.17 -7.26
CA ILE A 105 39.65 -40.15 -6.17
C ILE A 105 39.62 -41.59 -6.70
N LEU A 106 38.80 -41.88 -7.72
CA LEU A 106 38.71 -43.21 -8.34
C LEU A 106 39.92 -43.59 -9.23
N THR A 107 40.91 -42.70 -9.37
CA THR A 107 42.18 -43.00 -10.04
C THR A 107 43.29 -43.42 -9.08
N VAL A 108 43.12 -43.18 -7.77
CA VAL A 108 44.15 -43.45 -6.74
C VAL A 108 43.88 -44.75 -5.98
N ASP A 109 42.61 -45.14 -5.82
CA ASP A 109 42.24 -46.43 -5.21
C ASP A 109 41.64 -47.37 -6.25
N SER A 110 42.32 -48.50 -6.42
CA SER A 110 42.03 -49.54 -7.38
C SER A 110 40.60 -50.07 -7.29
N ILE A 111 39.94 -50.07 -8.45
CA ILE A 111 38.95 -51.04 -8.95
C ILE A 111 38.88 -52.33 -8.12
N VAL A 112 38.00 -52.38 -7.11
CA VAL A 112 37.36 -53.63 -6.65
C VAL A 112 35.91 -53.37 -6.18
N ASP A 113 35.58 -52.26 -5.49
CA ASP A 113 34.27 -52.13 -4.82
C ASP A 113 33.54 -50.79 -5.04
N GLY A 114 33.23 -50.42 -6.30
CA GLY A 114 32.19 -49.41 -6.61
C GLY A 114 32.27 -48.04 -5.89
N VAL A 115 31.16 -47.29 -5.90
CA VAL A 115 31.01 -46.08 -5.06
C VAL A 115 30.72 -46.54 -3.62
N PRO A 116 31.33 -45.94 -2.57
CA PRO A 116 31.11 -46.36 -1.19
C PRO A 116 29.61 -46.45 -0.84
N PRO A 117 29.14 -47.48 -0.11
CA PRO A 117 27.71 -47.67 0.18
C PRO A 117 27.04 -46.47 0.84
N LEU A 118 27.79 -45.72 1.65
CA LEU A 118 27.32 -44.47 2.25
C LEU A 118 26.98 -43.41 1.19
N VAL A 119 27.82 -43.25 0.17
CA VAL A 119 27.58 -42.29 -0.91
C VAL A 119 26.37 -42.70 -1.73
N SER A 120 26.22 -43.98 -2.05
CA SER A 120 25.03 -44.48 -2.76
C SER A 120 23.74 -44.33 -1.96
N ALA A 121 23.79 -44.56 -0.64
CA ALA A 121 22.64 -44.32 0.24
C ALA A 121 22.29 -42.83 0.33
N LEU A 122 23.29 -41.96 0.40
CA LEU A 122 23.08 -40.50 0.35
C LEU A 122 22.47 -40.10 -0.98
N VAL A 123 22.98 -40.61 -2.10
CA VAL A 123 22.41 -40.39 -3.43
C VAL A 123 20.96 -40.93 -3.52
N ALA A 124 20.64 -42.08 -2.95
CA ALA A 124 19.24 -42.52 -2.92
C ALA A 124 18.34 -41.58 -2.07
N ALA A 125 18.88 -40.99 -1.00
CA ALA A 125 18.14 -40.18 -0.05
C ALA A 125 18.02 -38.69 -0.42
N MET A 126 18.83 -38.14 -1.33
CA MET A 126 18.73 -36.69 -1.60
C MET A 126 17.38 -36.25 -2.18
N PRO A 127 16.73 -36.93 -3.14
CA PRO A 127 15.50 -36.41 -3.76
C PRO A 127 14.43 -36.01 -2.73
N PRO A 128 14.08 -36.85 -1.71
CA PRO A 128 13.16 -36.43 -0.67
C PRO A 128 13.72 -35.32 0.24
N ILE A 129 15.02 -35.30 0.54
CA ILE A 129 15.64 -34.26 1.37
C ILE A 129 15.61 -32.90 0.67
N VAL A 130 15.98 -32.86 -0.61
CA VAL A 130 15.98 -31.64 -1.44
C VAL A 130 14.55 -31.11 -1.56
N LEU A 131 13.57 -31.99 -1.80
CA LEU A 131 12.18 -31.60 -1.90
C LEU A 131 11.68 -30.95 -0.59
N LEU A 132 11.96 -31.55 0.56
CA LEU A 132 11.65 -30.96 1.86
C LEU A 132 12.36 -29.62 2.07
N ALA A 133 13.64 -29.53 1.69
CA ALA A 133 14.41 -28.30 1.84
C ALA A 133 13.85 -27.15 0.99
N ILE A 134 13.56 -27.41 -0.29
CA ILE A 134 12.95 -26.42 -1.18
C ILE A 134 11.55 -26.02 -0.69
N THR A 135 10.78 -26.98 -0.18
CA THR A 135 9.45 -26.70 0.40
C THR A 135 9.57 -25.76 1.59
N HIS A 136 10.48 -26.05 2.53
CA HIS A 136 10.71 -25.20 3.69
C HIS A 136 11.23 -23.81 3.29
N LEU A 137 12.15 -23.75 2.31
CA LEU A 137 12.67 -22.49 1.75
C LEU A 137 11.53 -21.62 1.20
N THR A 138 10.63 -22.22 0.43
CA THR A 138 9.50 -21.53 -0.19
C THR A 138 8.56 -20.96 0.88
N VAL A 139 8.19 -21.79 1.87
CA VAL A 139 7.36 -21.35 2.99
C VAL A 139 8.04 -20.21 3.76
N HIS A 140 9.33 -20.33 4.04
CA HIS A 140 10.11 -19.30 4.73
C HIS A 140 10.09 -17.97 3.98
N MET A 141 10.29 -17.99 2.66
CA MET A 141 10.21 -16.80 1.81
C MET A 141 8.81 -16.17 1.83
N TYR A 142 7.75 -16.96 1.71
CA TYR A 142 6.37 -16.46 1.75
C TYR A 142 6.02 -15.85 3.10
N GLN A 143 6.44 -16.47 4.20
CA GLN A 143 6.25 -15.93 5.54
C GLN A 143 6.94 -14.58 5.69
N LYS A 144 8.21 -14.47 5.27
CA LYS A 144 8.97 -13.21 5.34
C LYS A 144 8.39 -12.11 4.46
N LYS A 145 7.91 -12.46 3.27
CA LYS A 145 7.14 -11.54 2.41
C LYS A 145 5.87 -11.04 3.10
N SER A 146 5.12 -11.93 3.75
CA SER A 146 3.88 -11.57 4.46
C SER A 146 4.15 -10.66 5.67
N GLU A 147 5.25 -10.89 6.39
CA GLU A 147 5.67 -10.10 7.55
C GLU A 147 6.04 -8.67 7.13
N ALA A 148 6.81 -8.53 6.05
CA ALA A 148 7.14 -7.23 5.47
C ALA A 148 5.89 -6.48 4.97
N ALA A 149 4.92 -7.18 4.38
CA ALA A 149 3.66 -6.56 3.93
C ALA A 149 2.82 -6.05 5.12
N LYS A 150 2.74 -6.82 6.21
CA LYS A 150 2.05 -6.40 7.43
C LYS A 150 2.69 -5.16 8.06
N LEU A 151 4.02 -5.16 8.20
CA LEU A 151 4.75 -4.02 8.73
C LEU A 151 4.56 -2.75 7.87
N ARG A 152 4.50 -2.89 6.55
CA ARG A 152 4.20 -1.74 5.66
C ARG A 152 2.78 -1.21 5.87
N ALA A 153 1.79 -2.10 5.96
CA ALA A 153 0.41 -1.70 6.20
C ALA A 153 0.22 -1.03 7.57
N GLU A 154 0.96 -1.47 8.59
CA GLU A 154 0.95 -0.85 9.93
C GLU A 154 1.57 0.55 9.90
N LEU A 155 2.70 0.74 9.21
CA LEU A 155 3.31 2.05 9.02
C LEU A 155 2.41 3.02 8.22
N GLU A 156 1.75 2.53 7.18
CA GLU A 156 0.80 3.32 6.38
C GLU A 156 -0.40 3.76 7.22
N TYR A 157 -0.93 2.87 8.07
CA TYR A 157 -2.00 3.20 9.02
C TYR A 157 -1.57 4.25 10.04
N ASP A 158 -0.36 4.16 10.58
CA ASP A 158 0.17 5.14 11.53
C ASP A 158 0.38 6.51 10.87
N GLU A 159 0.91 6.55 9.64
CA GLU A 159 1.05 7.79 8.85
C GLU A 159 -0.30 8.41 8.49
N GLU A 160 -1.30 7.61 8.11
CA GLU A 160 -2.66 8.09 7.86
C GLU A 160 -3.27 8.72 9.12
N LYS A 161 -3.05 8.09 10.28
CA LYS A 161 -3.53 8.61 11.56
C LYS A 161 -2.84 9.93 11.92
N GLU A 162 -1.52 10.03 11.75
CA GLU A 162 -0.77 11.26 11.97
C GLU A 162 -1.23 12.38 11.01
N ASN A 163 -1.43 12.06 9.74
CA ASN A 163 -1.92 13.00 8.74
C ASN A 163 -3.36 13.45 9.05
N ALA A 164 -4.23 12.53 9.46
CA ALA A 164 -5.60 12.86 9.86
C ALA A 164 -5.63 13.77 11.10
N GLU A 165 -4.75 13.56 12.08
CA GLU A 165 -4.63 14.43 13.24
C GLU A 165 -4.12 15.83 12.84
N LYS A 166 -3.10 15.90 11.97
CA LYS A 166 -2.47 17.14 11.53
C LYS A 166 -3.36 17.99 10.61
N TYR A 167 -4.03 17.36 9.65
CA TYR A 167 -4.80 18.05 8.61
C TYR A 167 -6.31 17.99 8.83
N GLY A 168 -6.82 17.03 9.59
CA GLY A 168 -8.25 16.95 9.95
C GLY A 168 -8.67 18.09 10.86
N VAL A 169 -7.85 18.46 11.85
CA VAL A 169 -8.09 19.63 12.71
C VAL A 169 -8.04 20.93 11.90
N ALA A 170 -7.10 21.03 10.95
CA ALA A 170 -7.00 22.21 10.08
C ALA A 170 -8.18 22.35 9.10
N TYR A 171 -8.76 21.23 8.65
CA TYR A 171 -9.94 21.25 7.79
C TYR A 171 -11.20 21.66 8.56
N ASP A 172 -11.41 21.12 9.75
CA ASP A 172 -12.56 21.49 10.60
C ASP A 172 -12.47 22.94 11.08
N ASP A 173 -11.31 23.44 11.50
CA ASP A 173 -11.18 24.83 11.95
C ASP A 173 -11.40 25.82 10.80
N GLY A 174 -10.82 25.57 9.63
CA GLY A 174 -10.99 26.44 8.46
C GLY A 174 -12.43 26.42 7.91
N TYR A 175 -13.05 25.23 7.87
CA TYR A 175 -14.44 25.08 7.43
C TYR A 175 -15.41 25.74 8.41
N ASN A 176 -15.24 25.52 9.72
CA ASN A 176 -16.09 26.14 10.73
C ASN A 176 -15.91 27.65 10.76
N ALA A 177 -14.68 28.16 10.64
CA ALA A 177 -14.41 29.60 10.56
C ALA A 177 -15.11 30.26 9.37
N ALA A 178 -15.00 29.65 8.17
CA ALA A 178 -15.66 30.15 6.96
C ALA A 178 -17.19 30.09 7.06
N LEU A 179 -17.74 29.06 7.72
CA LEU A 179 -19.17 28.94 7.98
C LEU A 179 -19.67 30.01 8.95
N THR A 180 -18.90 30.34 9.99
CA THR A 180 -19.22 31.46 10.89
C THR A 180 -19.16 32.80 10.17
N ASP A 181 -18.12 33.07 9.37
CA ASP A 181 -18.02 34.33 8.61
C ASP A 181 -19.20 34.51 7.65
N ALA A 182 -19.58 33.43 6.94
CA ALA A 182 -20.74 33.47 6.04
C ALA A 182 -22.04 33.78 6.79
N LYS A 183 -22.28 33.15 7.94
CA LYS A 183 -23.46 33.45 8.78
C LYS A 183 -23.44 34.89 9.27
N THR A 184 -22.29 35.37 9.71
CA THR A 184 -22.15 36.74 10.23
C THR A 184 -22.44 37.77 9.14
N ALA A 185 -21.96 37.53 7.92
CA ALA A 185 -22.25 38.38 6.76
C ALA A 185 -23.74 38.34 6.35
N GLU A 186 -24.41 37.20 6.50
CA GLU A 186 -25.87 37.11 6.28
C GLU A 186 -26.65 37.89 7.35
N ASP A 187 -26.27 37.77 8.62
CA ASP A 187 -26.88 38.50 9.73
C ASP A 187 -26.73 40.03 9.57
N GLU A 188 -25.55 40.49 9.14
CA GLU A 188 -25.31 41.91 8.83
C GLU A 188 -26.18 42.41 7.66
N ARG A 189 -26.35 41.58 6.62
CA ARG A 189 -27.25 41.90 5.50
C ARG A 189 -28.71 42.00 5.94
N PHE A 190 -29.16 41.09 6.80
CA PHE A 190 -30.50 41.16 7.36
C PHE A 190 -30.71 42.41 8.20
N ALA A 191 -29.73 42.78 9.04
CA ALA A 191 -29.80 44.00 9.84
C ALA A 191 -29.86 45.27 8.96
N GLN A 192 -29.09 45.31 7.86
CA GLN A 192 -29.15 46.41 6.90
C GLN A 192 -30.52 46.52 6.22
N LEU A 193 -31.09 45.39 5.78
CA LEU A 193 -32.42 45.38 5.17
C LEU A 193 -33.51 45.86 6.13
N GLU A 194 -33.44 45.48 7.40
CA GLU A 194 -34.37 45.99 8.43
C GLU A 194 -34.22 47.50 8.63
N GLN A 195 -32.98 48.00 8.62
CA GLN A 195 -32.69 49.41 8.78
C GLN A 195 -33.20 50.24 7.59
N ASP A 196 -32.96 49.78 6.36
CA ASP A 196 -33.48 50.39 5.14
C ASP A 196 -35.02 50.41 5.15
N HIS A 197 -35.65 49.32 5.59
CA HIS A 197 -37.11 49.25 5.72
C HIS A 197 -37.66 50.25 6.74
N GLN A 198 -36.97 50.44 7.88
CA GLN A 198 -37.34 51.44 8.88
C GLN A 198 -37.25 52.86 8.31
N ASP A 199 -36.20 53.16 7.55
CA ASP A 199 -35.98 54.46 6.93
C ASP A 199 -37.05 54.75 5.85
N ASP A 200 -37.41 53.76 5.04
CA ASP A 200 -38.49 53.86 4.04
C ASP A 200 -39.84 54.15 4.70
N LEU A 201 -40.16 53.46 5.80
CA LEU A 201 -41.37 53.71 6.58
C LEU A 201 -41.37 55.13 7.19
N ALA A 202 -40.23 55.61 7.68
CA ALA A 202 -40.09 56.96 8.22
C ALA A 202 -40.30 58.02 7.12
N ARG A 203 -39.74 57.79 5.93
CA ARG A 203 -39.88 58.67 4.75
C ARG A 203 -41.33 58.72 4.27
N ALA A 204 -41.98 57.58 4.13
CA ALA A 204 -43.39 57.49 3.75
C ALA A 204 -44.31 58.23 4.75
N ARG A 205 -44.04 58.11 6.06
CA ARG A 205 -44.77 58.90 7.09
C ARG A 205 -44.56 60.40 6.92
N ALA A 206 -43.33 60.85 6.66
CA ALA A 206 -43.03 62.27 6.48
C ALA A 206 -43.73 62.85 5.23
N GLU A 207 -43.73 62.10 4.12
CA GLU A 207 -44.43 62.47 2.89
C GLU A 207 -45.94 62.54 3.08
N ALA A 208 -46.54 61.58 3.80
CA ALA A 208 -47.96 61.60 4.14
C ALA A 208 -48.35 62.81 4.99
N ILE A 209 -47.51 63.19 5.98
CA ILE A 209 -47.72 64.39 6.80
C ILE A 209 -47.60 65.67 5.94
N ALA A 210 -46.64 65.72 5.01
CA ALA A 210 -46.47 66.86 4.10
C ALA A 210 -47.64 67.00 3.11
N ALA A 211 -48.13 65.88 2.55
CA ALA A 211 -49.32 65.86 1.69
C ALA A 211 -50.56 66.34 2.45
N ALA A 212 -50.79 65.84 3.67
CA ALA A 212 -51.88 66.31 4.51
C ALA A 212 -51.80 67.82 4.84
N ARG A 213 -50.58 68.36 4.97
CA ARG A 213 -50.36 69.80 5.18
C ARG A 213 -50.64 70.64 3.93
N ASN A 214 -50.39 70.10 2.73
CA ASN A 214 -50.73 70.76 1.47
C ASN A 214 -52.25 70.71 1.19
N ASP A 215 -52.91 69.59 1.48
CA ASP A 215 -54.37 69.46 1.37
C ASP A 215 -55.11 70.35 2.38
N ALA A 216 -54.54 70.58 3.57
CA ALA A 216 -55.09 71.52 4.55
C ALA A 216 -55.11 73.00 4.08
N LYS A 217 -54.52 73.36 2.93
CA LYS A 217 -54.56 74.72 2.38
C LYS A 217 -55.74 75.00 1.46
N VAL A 218 -56.55 74.00 1.10
CA VAL A 218 -57.82 74.18 0.38
C VAL A 218 -58.83 73.14 0.88
N THR A 219 -59.76 73.54 1.77
CA THR A 219 -61.19 73.16 1.87
C THR A 219 -61.69 73.44 3.30
N PRO A 220 -62.76 74.25 3.52
CA PRO A 220 -63.33 74.45 4.85
C PRO A 220 -64.18 73.24 5.27
N ILE A 221 -64.05 72.87 6.54
CA ILE A 221 -64.69 71.73 7.22
C ILE A 221 -66.21 71.95 7.34
N LYS A 222 -67.01 70.89 7.09
CA LYS A 222 -68.39 70.77 7.59
C LYS A 222 -68.55 69.49 8.43
N PRO A 223 -69.00 69.56 9.69
CA PRO A 223 -69.16 68.40 10.55
C PRO A 223 -70.55 67.77 10.43
N ALA A 224 -70.62 66.43 10.53
CA ALA A 224 -71.85 65.70 10.84
C ALA A 224 -71.55 64.50 11.75
N ALA A 225 -72.39 64.34 12.76
CA ALA A 225 -72.27 63.45 13.91
C ALA A 225 -73.04 62.10 13.68
N PRO A 226 -73.21 61.21 14.69
CA PRO A 226 -72.84 59.81 14.58
C PRO A 226 -74.03 58.86 14.35
N ALA A 227 -73.76 57.66 13.83
CA ALA A 227 -74.73 56.56 13.81
C ALA A 227 -74.14 55.30 14.47
N ASN A 228 -74.86 54.85 15.50
CA ASN A 228 -74.57 53.72 16.36
C ASN A 228 -75.30 52.48 15.79
N GLN A 229 -74.61 51.35 15.60
CA GLN A 229 -75.26 50.04 15.44
C GLN A 229 -74.49 48.95 16.17
N THR A 230 -75.19 48.41 17.18
CA THR A 230 -74.92 47.23 17.99
C THR A 230 -75.19 45.94 17.21
N ALA A 231 -74.31 44.92 17.33
CA ALA A 231 -74.70 43.51 17.41
C ALA A 231 -73.53 42.55 17.76
N LYS A 232 -73.63 41.97 18.98
CA LYS A 232 -73.33 40.58 19.41
C LYS A 232 -71.98 39.88 19.09
N SER A 233 -71.26 39.61 20.19
CA SER A 233 -70.40 38.45 20.54
C SER A 233 -71.17 37.11 20.50
N ALA A 234 -70.67 35.87 20.36
CA ALA A 234 -69.37 35.14 20.45
C ALA A 234 -69.61 33.72 19.78
N PRO A 235 -68.76 32.66 19.83
CA PRO A 235 -67.44 32.51 20.48
C PRO A 235 -66.33 31.86 19.63
N ALA A 236 -65.14 31.83 20.23
CA ALA A 236 -63.90 31.22 19.78
C ALA A 236 -63.98 29.68 19.72
N ALA A 237 -63.34 29.09 18.70
CA ALA A 237 -62.96 27.69 18.68
C ALA A 237 -61.43 27.59 18.77
N ASN A 238 -60.99 26.80 19.74
CA ASN A 238 -59.59 26.57 20.10
C ASN A 238 -58.90 25.64 19.11
N SER A 239 -57.60 25.90 18.94
CA SER A 239 -56.48 24.98 18.65
C SER A 239 -56.79 23.53 18.31
N ASP A 240 -56.46 23.11 17.09
CA ASP A 240 -55.50 22.02 16.81
C ASP A 240 -55.63 21.57 15.35
N ALA A 241 -54.82 22.19 14.48
CA ALA A 241 -54.64 21.75 13.10
C ALA A 241 -53.14 21.70 12.79
N LYS A 242 -52.42 20.79 13.45
CA LYS A 242 -51.20 20.22 12.87
C LYS A 242 -51.64 19.20 11.82
N ALA A 243 -51.84 19.67 10.59
CA ALA A 243 -52.05 18.84 9.41
C ALA A 243 -50.69 18.42 8.81
N PRO A 244 -50.62 17.26 8.14
CA PRO A 244 -49.57 16.27 8.33
C PRO A 244 -48.56 16.32 7.19
N LEU A 245 -47.34 16.77 7.46
CA LEU A 245 -46.24 16.74 6.47
C LEU A 245 -45.01 15.96 6.95
N TYR A 246 -44.98 15.48 8.19
CA TYR A 246 -43.84 14.76 8.76
C TYR A 246 -44.00 13.24 8.87
N GLU A 247 -45.23 12.70 8.81
CA GLU A 247 -45.47 11.25 8.91
C GLU A 247 -45.12 10.48 7.62
N ASP A 248 -45.15 11.16 6.46
CA ASP A 248 -44.89 10.51 5.16
C ASP A 248 -43.40 10.36 4.82
N MET A 249 -42.49 11.11 5.47
CA MET A 249 -41.05 10.91 5.29
C MET A 249 -40.52 9.73 6.11
N ALA A 250 -41.08 9.47 7.30
CA ALA A 250 -40.65 8.37 8.15
C ALA A 250 -40.98 6.98 7.55
N LYS A 251 -42.00 6.89 6.69
CA LYS A 251 -42.38 5.63 6.01
C LYS A 251 -41.54 5.29 4.78
N ARG A 252 -40.70 6.20 4.27
CA ARG A 252 -39.86 5.96 3.07
C ARG A 252 -38.46 5.42 3.38
N LEU A 253 -38.04 5.42 4.64
CA LEU A 253 -36.71 4.98 5.05
C LEU A 253 -36.65 3.55 5.63
N THR A 254 -37.78 2.86 5.71
CA THR A 254 -37.85 1.50 6.27
C THR A 254 -38.77 0.59 5.47
N ARG A 255 -38.35 0.22 4.26
CA ARG A 255 -38.69 -1.09 3.68
C ARG A 255 -37.46 -1.67 2.96
N PRO A 256 -37.24 -2.99 3.10
CA PRO A 256 -36.02 -3.70 2.68
C PRO A 256 -35.86 -3.77 1.17
#